data_AF-A0A069I977-F1
#
_entry.id   AF-A0A069I977-F1
#
_cell.length_a   1.000
_cell.length_b   1.000
_cell.length_c   1.000
_cell.angle_alpha   90.00
_cell.angle_beta   90.00
_cell.angle_gamma   90.00
#
_symmetry.space_group_name_H-M   'P 1'
#
loop_
_entity.id
_entity.type
_entity.pdbx_description
1 polymer ?
#
loop_
_entity_poly.entity_id
_entity_poly.type
_entity_poly.pdbx_seq_one_letter_code
_entity_poly.pdbx_strand_id
1 'polypeptide(L)'
;MKRYEGLSSRDAVAHFLGERKANGQSARGLLGLLGHIRRQLAEYARRWQRPDLAAWFAHGAAARIGRAKAVGQSIDLLRHLLEKSGRFAQPCEDAVLHDFAGDVDPARARVLYAEQGPISDTLFASRTTQAAWRAKPTWYAVSANDRTTSPDLERFLAKRMNAKTIELASSHVSMLSLVTSGCCESAVDEACRTSRNKALNVTPPLRQ
;
A
#
# COMPACT_ATOMS: atom_id res chain seq x y z
N MET A 1 -1.73 -27.50 -16.49
CA MET A 1 -0.92 -26.28 -16.29
C MET A 1 0.55 -26.68 -16.06
N LYS A 2 1.22 -27.22 -17.10
CA LYS A 2 2.56 -27.85 -17.00
C LYS A 2 3.38 -27.73 -18.31
N ARG A 3 3.12 -26.72 -19.15
CA ARG A 3 3.64 -26.68 -20.54
C ARG A 3 4.78 -25.69 -20.81
N TYR A 4 5.22 -24.90 -19.83
CA TYR A 4 6.09 -23.74 -20.12
C TYR A 4 7.19 -23.48 -19.09
N GLU A 5 7.40 -24.37 -18.12
CA GLU A 5 8.57 -24.30 -17.24
C GLU A 5 9.83 -24.62 -18.05
N GLY A 6 10.78 -23.67 -18.12
CA GLY A 6 12.09 -23.88 -18.77
C GLY A 6 12.29 -23.23 -20.13
N LEU A 7 11.31 -22.52 -20.69
CA LEU A 7 11.52 -21.74 -21.92
C LEU A 7 12.56 -20.64 -21.70
N SER A 8 13.52 -20.52 -22.62
CA SER A 8 14.43 -19.38 -22.62
C SER A 8 13.63 -18.10 -22.87
N SER A 9 14.13 -16.97 -22.37
CA SER A 9 13.42 -15.69 -22.54
C SER A 9 13.30 -15.28 -24.02
N ARG A 10 14.15 -15.83 -24.91
CA ARG A 10 14.07 -15.65 -26.36
C ARG A 10 12.91 -16.45 -26.96
N ASP A 11 12.72 -17.68 -26.53
CA ASP A 11 11.66 -18.58 -27.02
C ASP A 11 10.29 -18.11 -26.54
N ALA A 12 10.20 -17.62 -25.30
CA ALA A 12 8.99 -17.00 -24.77
C ALA A 12 8.59 -15.75 -25.57
N VAL A 13 9.56 -14.89 -25.92
CA VAL A 13 9.30 -13.69 -26.74
C VAL A 13 8.86 -14.06 -28.16
N ALA A 14 9.51 -15.03 -28.80
CA ALA A 14 9.10 -15.49 -30.12
C ALA A 14 7.69 -16.11 -30.12
N HIS A 15 7.34 -16.82 -29.05
CA HIS A 15 6.06 -17.52 -28.93
C HIS A 15 4.89 -16.58 -28.58
N PHE A 16 5.06 -15.65 -27.63
CA PHE A 16 3.96 -14.78 -27.16
C PHE A 16 3.83 -13.46 -27.92
N LEU A 17 4.91 -12.99 -28.56
CA LEU A 17 4.94 -11.69 -29.26
C LEU A 17 5.20 -11.83 -30.76
N GLY A 18 5.13 -13.04 -31.31
CA GLY A 18 5.52 -13.41 -32.68
C GLY A 18 5.10 -12.40 -33.75
N GLU A 19 3.80 -12.16 -33.89
CA GLU A 19 3.25 -11.21 -34.90
C GLU A 19 3.04 -9.78 -34.37
N ARG A 20 3.13 -9.56 -33.05
CA ARG A 20 2.98 -8.23 -32.42
C ARG A 20 4.29 -7.45 -32.32
N LYS A 21 5.37 -8.02 -32.84
CA LYS A 21 6.69 -7.39 -32.85
C LYS A 21 6.67 -6.25 -33.85
N ALA A 22 6.81 -5.00 -33.38
CA ALA A 22 7.00 -3.88 -34.30
C ALA A 22 8.28 -4.13 -35.14
N ASN A 23 8.21 -3.89 -36.46
CA ASN A 23 9.32 -4.09 -37.38
C ASN A 23 10.60 -3.41 -36.84
N GLY A 24 11.64 -4.19 -36.57
CA GLY A 24 12.94 -3.72 -36.05
C GLY A 24 13.24 -3.98 -34.57
N GLN A 25 12.28 -4.46 -33.76
CA GLN A 25 12.57 -4.79 -32.35
C GLN A 25 13.35 -6.11 -32.21
N SER A 26 14.54 -6.08 -31.58
CA SER A 26 15.31 -7.30 -31.28
C SER A 26 14.79 -8.01 -30.02
N ALA A 27 15.02 -9.31 -29.89
CA ALA A 27 14.67 -10.05 -28.67
C ALA A 27 15.37 -9.46 -27.43
N ARG A 28 16.61 -8.96 -27.60
CA ARG A 28 17.35 -8.24 -26.54
C ARG A 28 16.69 -6.90 -26.17
N GLY A 29 16.15 -6.17 -27.15
CA GLY A 29 15.37 -4.95 -26.92
C GLY A 29 14.08 -5.20 -26.15
N LEU A 30 13.38 -6.30 -26.43
CA LEU A 30 12.18 -6.70 -25.69
C LEU A 30 12.49 -7.16 -24.25
N LEU A 31 13.61 -7.83 -24.03
CA LEU A 31 14.09 -8.16 -22.68
C LEU A 31 14.47 -6.89 -21.91
N GLY A 32 15.06 -5.90 -22.59
CA GLY A 32 15.28 -4.56 -22.04
C GLY A 32 13.98 -3.88 -21.63
N LEU A 33 12.95 -3.94 -22.48
CA LEU A 33 11.61 -3.39 -22.22
C LEU A 33 10.92 -4.10 -21.05
N LEU A 34 10.90 -5.43 -21.01
CA LEU A 34 10.34 -6.19 -19.88
C LEU A 34 11.09 -5.89 -18.57
N GLY A 35 12.42 -5.72 -18.65
CA GLY A 35 13.22 -5.24 -17.54
C GLY A 35 12.85 -3.82 -17.09
N HIS A 36 12.55 -2.92 -18.02
CA HIS A 36 12.11 -1.56 -17.75
C HIS A 36 10.71 -1.52 -17.12
N ILE A 37 9.72 -2.21 -17.70
CA ILE A 37 8.35 -2.34 -17.15
C ILE A 37 8.41 -2.87 -15.71
N ARG A 38 9.24 -3.87 -15.46
CA ARG A 38 9.40 -4.44 -14.11
C ARG A 38 9.97 -3.44 -13.11
N ARG A 39 10.95 -2.62 -13.52
CA ARG A 39 11.46 -1.53 -12.67
C ARG A 39 10.39 -0.48 -12.42
N GLN A 40 9.61 -0.11 -13.44
CA GLN A 40 8.48 0.81 -13.29
C GLN A 40 7.42 0.27 -12.33
N LEU A 41 7.06 -1.03 -12.41
CA LEU A 41 6.12 -1.67 -11.48
C LEU A 41 6.67 -1.68 -10.04
N ALA A 42 7.97 -1.94 -9.86
CA ALA A 42 8.61 -1.88 -8.54
C ALA A 42 8.65 -0.46 -7.98
N GLU A 43 8.92 0.55 -8.82
CA GLU A 43 8.87 1.97 -8.45
C GLU A 43 7.44 2.43 -8.13
N TYR A 44 6.47 1.99 -8.91
CA TYR A 44 5.06 2.26 -8.68
C TYR A 44 4.61 1.66 -7.33
N ALA A 45 4.93 0.39 -7.08
CA ALA A 45 4.68 -0.27 -5.79
C ALA A 45 5.34 0.48 -4.61
N ARG A 46 6.60 0.93 -4.76
CA ARG A 46 7.31 1.71 -3.74
C ARG A 46 6.68 3.07 -3.51
N ARG A 47 6.24 3.77 -4.56
CA ARG A 47 5.52 5.06 -4.44
C ARG A 47 4.26 4.89 -3.60
N TRP A 48 3.59 3.75 -3.76
CA TRP A 48 2.41 3.33 -2.99
C TRP A 48 2.74 2.65 -1.67
N GLN A 49 3.98 2.72 -1.18
CA GLN A 49 4.37 2.17 0.12
C GLN A 49 4.10 0.65 0.26
N ARG A 50 4.18 -0.07 -0.86
CA ARG A 50 4.05 -1.54 -0.93
C ARG A 50 5.38 -2.19 -1.29
N PRO A 51 6.38 -2.17 -0.39
CA PRO A 51 7.68 -2.80 -0.63
C PRO A 51 7.55 -4.33 -0.78
N ASP A 52 6.54 -4.93 -0.17
CA ASP A 52 6.16 -6.33 -0.34
C ASP A 52 5.78 -6.64 -1.79
N LEU A 53 5.00 -5.77 -2.45
CA LEU A 53 4.71 -5.89 -3.88
C LEU A 53 5.95 -5.62 -4.73
N ALA A 54 6.74 -4.60 -4.37
CA ALA A 54 7.97 -4.25 -5.07
C ALA A 54 9.00 -5.39 -5.08
N ALA A 55 9.07 -6.18 -4.00
CA ALA A 55 9.99 -7.30 -3.85
C ALA A 55 9.76 -8.37 -4.92
N TRP A 56 8.50 -8.66 -5.26
CA TRP A 56 8.16 -9.64 -6.31
C TRP A 56 8.72 -9.25 -7.68
N PHE A 57 8.83 -7.94 -7.95
CA PHE A 57 9.42 -7.42 -9.17
C PHE A 57 10.95 -7.32 -9.11
N ALA A 58 11.58 -7.38 -7.94
CA ALA A 58 13.03 -7.29 -7.79
C ALA A 58 13.77 -8.62 -8.07
N HIS A 59 13.13 -9.77 -7.83
CA HIS A 59 13.75 -11.10 -7.95
C HIS A 59 14.41 -11.38 -9.31
N GLY A 60 15.51 -12.15 -9.35
CA GLY A 60 16.19 -12.59 -10.58
C GLY A 60 15.34 -13.54 -11.44
N ALA A 61 15.68 -13.70 -12.73
CA ALA A 61 14.83 -14.43 -13.70
C ALA A 61 14.50 -15.87 -13.28
N ALA A 62 15.48 -16.60 -12.77
CA ALA A 62 15.30 -17.97 -12.29
C ALA A 62 14.33 -18.05 -11.09
N ALA A 63 14.41 -17.10 -10.14
CA ALA A 63 13.54 -17.07 -8.98
C ALA A 63 12.08 -16.70 -9.31
N ARG A 64 11.85 -16.00 -10.43
CA ARG A 64 10.51 -15.55 -10.87
C ARG A 64 9.67 -16.65 -11.51
N ILE A 65 10.29 -17.63 -12.19
CA ILE A 65 9.54 -18.73 -12.83
C ILE A 65 8.77 -19.52 -11.76
N GLY A 66 9.43 -19.88 -10.65
CA GLY A 66 8.79 -20.53 -9.51
C GLY A 66 7.84 -19.63 -8.69
N ARG A 67 7.72 -18.34 -9.03
CA ARG A 67 6.90 -17.34 -8.32
C ARG A 67 5.91 -16.62 -9.23
N ALA A 68 5.65 -17.16 -10.43
CA ALA A 68 4.85 -16.50 -11.46
C ALA A 68 3.44 -16.12 -10.95
N LYS A 69 2.82 -16.96 -10.11
CA LYS A 69 1.52 -16.67 -9.48
C LYS A 69 1.57 -15.43 -8.58
N ALA A 70 2.56 -15.34 -7.69
CA ALA A 70 2.72 -14.20 -6.78
C ALA A 70 3.04 -12.90 -7.53
N VAL A 71 3.83 -12.99 -8.60
CA VAL A 71 4.09 -11.85 -9.50
C VAL A 71 2.80 -11.40 -10.20
N GLY A 72 2.00 -12.34 -10.73
CA GLY A 72 0.71 -12.03 -11.35
C GLY A 72 -0.25 -11.35 -10.39
N GLN A 73 -0.42 -11.91 -9.18
CA GLN A 73 -1.23 -11.31 -8.12
C GLN A 73 -0.74 -9.90 -7.76
N SER A 74 0.57 -9.67 -7.71
CA SER A 74 1.13 -8.34 -7.44
C SER A 74 0.80 -7.35 -8.55
N ILE A 75 0.85 -7.78 -9.82
CA ILE A 75 0.46 -6.93 -10.96
C ILE A 75 -1.01 -6.55 -10.87
N ASP A 76 -1.88 -7.52 -10.55
CA ASP A 76 -3.31 -7.27 -10.45
C ASP A 76 -3.64 -6.34 -9.28
N LEU A 77 -2.95 -6.48 -8.13
CA LEU A 77 -3.09 -5.52 -7.03
C LEU A 77 -2.63 -4.12 -7.44
N LEU A 78 -1.46 -4.00 -8.08
CA LEU A 78 -0.96 -2.71 -8.55
C LEU A 78 -1.90 -2.05 -9.57
N ARG A 79 -2.57 -2.83 -10.42
CA ARG A 79 -3.49 -2.31 -11.45
C ARG A 79 -4.66 -1.55 -10.83
N HIS A 80 -5.16 -2.05 -9.71
CA HIS A 80 -6.36 -1.50 -9.07
C HIS A 80 -6.04 -0.40 -8.04
N LEU A 81 -4.76 -0.16 -7.74
CA LEU A 81 -4.38 0.78 -6.67
C LEU A 81 -4.96 2.17 -6.84
N LEU A 82 -4.94 2.79 -8.04
CA LEU A 82 -5.68 4.03 -8.32
C LEU A 82 -5.93 4.27 -9.81
N GLU A 83 -7.11 4.79 -10.13
CA GLU A 83 -7.45 5.51 -11.36
C GLU A 83 -7.04 6.99 -11.24
N LYS A 84 -6.61 7.61 -12.34
CA LYS A 84 -6.17 9.02 -12.34
C LYS A 84 -7.09 9.90 -13.18
N SER A 85 -7.45 11.06 -12.65
CA SER A 85 -8.19 12.12 -13.34
C SER A 85 -7.52 13.48 -13.10
N GLY A 86 -6.69 13.91 -14.06
CA GLY A 86 -5.91 15.15 -13.92
C GLY A 86 -4.94 15.10 -12.74
N ARG A 87 -5.09 16.01 -11.78
CA ARG A 87 -4.27 16.09 -10.53
C ARG A 87 -4.83 15.24 -9.39
N PHE A 88 -5.83 14.43 -9.65
CA PHE A 88 -6.49 13.60 -8.67
C PHE A 88 -6.36 12.13 -9.03
N ALA A 89 -6.44 11.28 -8.01
CA ALA A 89 -6.42 9.84 -8.18
C ALA A 89 -7.31 9.18 -7.11
N GLN A 90 -8.02 8.12 -7.48
CA GLN A 90 -8.98 7.43 -6.60
C GLN A 90 -8.85 5.92 -6.80
N PRO A 91 -8.95 5.09 -5.74
CA PRO A 91 -8.94 3.64 -5.92
C PRO A 91 -10.15 3.24 -6.78
N CYS A 92 -10.01 2.26 -7.68
CA CYS A 92 -11.21 1.74 -8.33
C CYS A 92 -12.10 1.02 -7.30
N GLU A 93 -13.37 0.80 -7.65
CA GLU A 93 -14.31 0.12 -6.74
C GLU A 93 -13.77 -1.23 -6.26
N ASP A 94 -13.21 -2.06 -7.15
CA ASP A 94 -12.63 -3.35 -6.79
C ASP A 94 -11.50 -3.24 -5.75
N ALA A 95 -10.63 -2.23 -5.87
CA ALA A 95 -9.59 -1.98 -4.86
C ALA A 95 -10.20 -1.56 -3.53
N VAL A 96 -11.28 -0.76 -3.54
CA VAL A 96 -11.97 -0.42 -2.29
C VAL A 96 -12.57 -1.66 -1.64
N LEU A 97 -13.28 -2.49 -2.41
CA LEU A 97 -13.98 -3.67 -1.89
C LEU A 97 -13.03 -4.75 -1.39
N HIS A 98 -11.86 -4.94 -2.02
CA HIS A 98 -10.99 -6.07 -1.73
C HIS A 98 -9.71 -5.71 -0.95
N ASP A 99 -9.16 -4.52 -1.15
CA ASP A 99 -7.85 -4.15 -0.59
C ASP A 99 -7.94 -3.02 0.45
N PHE A 100 -8.86 -2.08 0.29
CA PHE A 100 -9.06 -0.97 1.25
C PHE A 100 -9.99 -1.38 2.40
N ALA A 101 -11.13 -1.98 2.08
CA ALA A 101 -12.17 -2.34 3.03
C ALA A 101 -12.53 -3.84 2.96
N GLY A 102 -11.51 -4.68 2.76
CA GLY A 102 -11.67 -6.12 2.47
C GLY A 102 -12.33 -6.95 3.56
N ASP A 103 -12.52 -6.40 4.76
CA ASP A 103 -13.20 -7.03 5.90
C ASP A 103 -14.48 -6.28 6.32
N VAL A 104 -14.96 -5.34 5.50
CA VAL A 104 -16.23 -4.64 5.67
C VAL A 104 -17.27 -5.30 4.75
N ASP A 105 -18.54 -5.30 5.19
CA ASP A 105 -19.65 -5.75 4.35
C ASP A 105 -19.63 -5.05 2.97
N PRO A 106 -19.74 -5.77 1.84
CA PRO A 106 -19.62 -5.18 0.51
C PRO A 106 -20.60 -4.04 0.23
N ALA A 107 -21.82 -4.06 0.79
CA ALA A 107 -22.76 -2.96 0.59
C ALA A 107 -22.27 -1.69 1.32
N ARG A 108 -21.74 -1.83 2.53
CA ARG A 108 -21.11 -0.72 3.26
C ARG A 108 -19.83 -0.23 2.59
N ALA A 109 -19.02 -1.13 2.04
CA ALA A 109 -17.79 -0.77 1.33
C ALA A 109 -18.09 -0.02 0.01
N ARG A 110 -19.21 -0.30 -0.67
CA ARG A 110 -19.66 0.51 -1.82
C ARG A 110 -20.10 1.91 -1.43
N VAL A 111 -20.78 2.06 -0.29
CA VAL A 111 -21.09 3.40 0.26
C VAL A 111 -19.80 4.15 0.56
N LEU A 112 -18.82 3.49 1.20
CA LEU A 112 -17.51 4.07 1.44
C LEU A 112 -16.82 4.53 0.14
N TYR A 113 -16.87 3.73 -0.93
CA TYR A 113 -16.35 4.11 -2.24
C TYR A 113 -17.05 5.37 -2.81
N ALA A 114 -18.37 5.44 -2.69
CA ALA A 114 -19.15 6.57 -3.19
C ALA A 114 -18.88 7.88 -2.41
N GLU A 115 -18.62 7.77 -1.10
CA GLU A 115 -18.34 8.91 -0.22
C GLU A 115 -16.88 9.37 -0.27
N GLN A 116 -15.95 8.47 -0.60
CA GLN A 116 -14.53 8.77 -0.58
C GLN A 116 -14.11 9.55 -1.83
N GLY A 117 -13.80 10.84 -1.64
CA GLY A 117 -13.34 11.70 -2.72
C GLY A 117 -11.94 11.36 -3.24
N PRO A 118 -11.60 11.76 -4.47
CA PRO A 118 -10.26 11.59 -5.02
C PRO A 118 -9.18 12.29 -4.18
N ILE A 119 -8.03 11.64 -4.05
CA ILE A 119 -6.86 12.23 -3.40
C ILE A 119 -5.98 12.98 -4.41
N SER A 120 -5.19 13.94 -3.93
CA SER A 120 -4.17 14.61 -4.75
C SER A 120 -3.13 13.59 -5.26
N ASP A 121 -2.75 13.68 -6.55
CA ASP A 121 -1.74 12.82 -7.16
C ASP A 121 -0.33 13.00 -6.57
N THR A 122 -0.13 14.09 -5.82
CA THR A 122 1.09 14.43 -5.07
C THR A 122 1.05 14.03 -3.59
N LEU A 123 -0.04 13.43 -3.08
CA LEU A 123 -0.24 13.14 -1.65
C LEU A 123 0.98 12.45 -1.01
N PHE A 124 1.56 11.45 -1.69
CA PHE A 124 2.70 10.67 -1.19
C PHE A 124 4.07 11.29 -1.46
N ALA A 125 4.13 12.37 -2.25
CA ALA A 125 5.38 13.09 -2.57
C ALA A 125 5.63 14.27 -1.61
N SER A 126 4.59 14.75 -0.90
CA SER A 126 4.71 15.87 0.02
C SER A 126 5.60 15.54 1.21
N ARG A 127 6.45 16.50 1.60
CA ARG A 127 7.35 16.37 2.75
C ARG A 127 6.73 16.99 4.00
N THR A 128 6.74 16.26 5.10
CA THR A 128 6.38 16.79 6.42
C THR A 128 7.45 17.79 6.88
N THR A 129 7.06 19.05 7.12
CA THR A 129 7.96 20.11 7.60
C THR A 129 8.12 20.10 9.12
N GLN A 130 7.04 19.82 9.85
CA GLN A 130 7.04 19.70 11.31
C GLN A 130 6.39 18.39 11.74
N ALA A 131 7.17 17.54 12.41
CA ALA A 131 6.72 16.26 12.92
C ALA A 131 6.15 16.42 14.35
N ALA A 132 4.82 16.56 14.47
CA ALA A 132 4.14 16.79 15.75
C ALA A 132 4.43 15.72 16.82
N TRP A 133 4.66 14.48 16.39
CA TRP A 133 4.99 13.33 17.27
C TRP A 133 6.32 13.50 18.03
N ARG A 134 7.17 14.46 17.68
CA ARG A 134 8.38 14.78 18.46
C ARG A 134 8.08 15.45 19.80
N ALA A 135 6.97 16.18 19.89
CA ALA A 135 6.60 16.95 21.08
C ALA A 135 5.32 16.44 21.76
N LYS A 136 4.47 15.74 21.03
CA LYS A 136 3.17 15.26 21.53
C LYS A 136 3.20 13.75 21.80
N PRO A 137 2.53 13.28 22.87
CA PRO A 137 2.20 11.86 23.01
C PRO A 137 1.56 11.35 21.72
N THR A 138 2.00 10.17 21.27
CA THR A 138 1.59 9.60 20.00
C THR A 138 1.05 8.20 20.22
N TRP A 139 -0.08 7.89 19.60
CA TRP A 139 -0.65 6.56 19.52
C TRP A 139 -0.70 6.13 18.07
N TYR A 140 -0.67 4.82 17.84
CA TYR A 140 -0.75 4.24 16.51
C TYR A 140 -1.58 2.97 16.55
N ALA A 141 -2.51 2.83 15.61
CA ALA A 141 -3.23 1.58 15.39
C ALA A 141 -2.70 0.97 14.10
N VAL A 142 -2.07 -0.20 14.21
CA VAL A 142 -1.60 -0.97 13.06
C VAL A 142 -2.73 -1.87 12.58
N SER A 143 -3.05 -1.79 11.30
CA SER A 143 -4.01 -2.68 10.65
C SER A 143 -3.27 -3.87 10.07
N ALA A 144 -3.29 -5.01 10.76
CA ALA A 144 -2.45 -6.16 10.45
C ALA A 144 -2.75 -6.81 9.08
N ASN A 145 -3.96 -6.60 8.55
CA ASN A 145 -4.40 -7.13 7.26
C ASN A 145 -4.55 -6.02 6.20
N ASP A 146 -3.92 -4.86 6.40
CA ASP A 146 -3.96 -3.77 5.43
C ASP A 146 -3.27 -4.17 4.11
N ARG A 147 -4.01 -4.03 3.01
CA ARG A 147 -3.56 -4.30 1.64
C ARG A 147 -3.45 -3.01 0.83
N THR A 148 -3.68 -1.86 1.42
CA THR A 148 -3.45 -0.53 0.86
C THR A 148 -2.12 0.02 1.35
N THR A 149 -1.92 0.06 2.67
CA THR A 149 -0.63 0.40 3.31
C THR A 149 0.03 -0.86 3.83
N SER A 150 1.35 -0.99 3.69
CA SER A 150 2.05 -2.15 4.24
C SER A 150 2.02 -2.15 5.77
N PRO A 151 1.55 -3.23 6.44
CA PRO A 151 1.57 -3.30 7.91
C PRO A 151 2.98 -3.19 8.49
N ASP A 152 4.01 -3.62 7.76
CA ASP A 152 5.40 -3.46 8.19
C ASP A 152 5.85 -2.00 8.16
N LEU A 153 5.36 -1.22 7.19
CA LEU A 153 5.58 0.22 7.19
C LEU A 153 4.86 0.89 8.36
N GLU A 154 3.62 0.51 8.63
CA GLU A 154 2.87 0.99 9.80
C GLU A 154 3.63 0.73 11.10
N ARG A 155 4.09 -0.50 11.32
CA ARG A 155 4.93 -0.87 12.49
C ARG A 155 6.23 -0.07 12.53
N PHE A 156 6.89 0.12 11.39
CA PHE A 156 8.10 0.94 11.30
C PHE A 156 7.83 2.39 11.71
N LEU A 157 6.74 2.99 11.23
CA LEU A 157 6.34 4.36 11.55
C LEU A 157 5.98 4.49 13.03
N ALA A 158 5.20 3.55 13.57
CA ALA A 158 4.84 3.50 14.98
C ALA A 158 6.09 3.47 15.87
N LYS A 159 7.06 2.61 15.54
CA LYS A 159 8.36 2.53 16.22
C LYS A 159 9.17 3.82 16.08
N ARG A 160 9.23 4.40 14.88
CA ARG A 160 9.94 5.66 14.62
C ARG A 160 9.38 6.83 15.45
N MET A 161 8.07 6.83 15.69
CA MET A 161 7.39 7.83 16.51
C MET A 161 7.47 7.55 18.02
N ASN A 162 7.98 6.39 18.42
CA ASN A 162 7.87 5.88 19.79
C ASN A 162 6.41 5.91 20.29
N ALA A 163 5.48 5.50 19.43
CA ALA A 163 4.04 5.58 19.69
C ALA A 163 3.57 4.43 20.57
N LYS A 164 2.58 4.68 21.44
CA LYS A 164 1.81 3.61 22.06
C LYS A 164 0.99 2.92 20.96
N THR A 165 1.29 1.64 20.73
CA THR A 165 0.82 0.92 19.55
C THR A 165 -0.17 -0.17 19.94
N ILE A 166 -1.27 -0.26 19.20
CA ILE A 166 -2.16 -1.43 19.19
C ILE A 166 -2.14 -2.05 17.80
N GLU A 167 -2.32 -3.36 17.72
CA GLU A 167 -2.43 -4.06 16.45
C GLU A 167 -3.82 -4.67 16.34
N LEU A 168 -4.47 -4.41 15.21
CA LEU A 168 -5.85 -4.76 14.93
C LEU A 168 -5.85 -5.73 13.74
N ALA A 169 -6.55 -6.85 13.87
CA ALA A 169 -6.73 -7.81 12.78
C ALA A 169 -7.75 -7.29 11.75
N SER A 170 -7.45 -6.16 11.11
CA SER A 170 -8.35 -5.46 10.20
C SER A 170 -7.67 -5.04 8.90
N SER A 171 -8.49 -4.73 7.88
CA SER A 171 -8.10 -4.00 6.67
C SER A 171 -7.78 -2.52 6.96
N HIS A 172 -7.55 -1.72 5.91
CA HIS A 172 -7.13 -0.32 6.01
C HIS A 172 -8.08 0.54 6.86
N VAL A 173 -9.38 0.24 6.83
CA VAL A 173 -10.43 0.97 7.56
C VAL A 173 -10.84 0.29 8.87
N SER A 174 -9.87 0.05 9.74
CA SER A 174 -10.05 -0.61 11.05
C SER A 174 -11.22 -0.07 11.89
N MET A 175 -11.50 1.23 11.82
CA MET A 175 -12.63 1.87 12.50
C MET A 175 -13.99 1.34 12.02
N LEU A 176 -14.13 0.95 10.76
CA LEU A 176 -15.37 0.42 10.19
C LEU A 176 -15.46 -1.11 10.34
N SER A 177 -14.31 -1.79 10.30
CA SER A 177 -14.21 -3.24 10.40
C SER A 177 -14.50 -3.76 11.81
N LEU A 178 -14.09 -3.01 12.83
CA LEU A 178 -14.09 -3.46 14.23
C LEU A 178 -15.06 -2.72 15.15
N VAL A 179 -16.08 -2.06 14.59
CA VAL A 179 -17.09 -1.28 15.32
C VAL A 179 -17.69 -2.05 16.52
N THR A 180 -17.96 -3.34 16.36
CA THR A 180 -18.59 -4.17 17.42
C THR A 180 -17.63 -4.59 18.53
N SER A 181 -16.32 -4.53 18.31
CA SER A 181 -15.32 -4.99 19.28
C SER A 181 -14.92 -3.93 20.32
N GLY A 182 -15.26 -2.64 20.11
CA GLY A 182 -14.87 -1.54 20.99
C GLY A 182 -13.36 -1.27 21.11
N CYS A 183 -12.49 -2.06 20.44
CA CYS A 183 -11.03 -1.91 20.49
C CYS A 183 -10.56 -0.55 19.96
N CYS A 184 -11.12 -0.08 18.85
CA CYS A 184 -10.78 1.23 18.29
C CYS A 184 -11.21 2.36 19.24
N GLU A 185 -12.41 2.24 19.81
CA GLU A 185 -13.01 3.25 20.68
C GLU A 185 -12.24 3.37 22.01
N SER A 186 -11.94 2.24 22.66
CA SER A 186 -11.13 2.21 23.88
C SER A 186 -9.71 2.75 23.71
N ALA A 187 -9.08 2.49 22.55
CA ALA A 187 -7.75 3.01 22.25
C ALA A 187 -7.74 4.52 21.99
N VAL A 188 -8.75 5.03 21.27
CA VAL A 188 -8.95 6.48 21.08
C VAL A 188 -9.24 7.16 22.41
N ASP A 189 -10.08 6.56 23.23
CA ASP A 189 -10.43 7.06 24.56
C ASP A 189 -9.23 7.18 25.49
N GLU A 190 -8.39 6.14 25.52
CA GLU A 190 -7.16 6.17 26.29
C GLU A 190 -6.23 7.28 25.79
N ALA A 191 -6.04 7.39 24.48
CA ALA A 191 -5.22 8.44 23.88
C ALA A 191 -5.71 9.85 24.26
N CYS A 192 -7.02 10.06 24.25
CA CYS A 192 -7.64 11.32 24.64
C CYS A 192 -7.50 11.63 26.14
N ARG A 193 -7.54 10.62 27.03
CA ARG A 193 -7.36 10.83 28.48
C ARG A 193 -5.91 11.17 28.82
N THR A 194 -4.95 10.40 28.30
CA THR A 194 -3.51 10.62 28.58
C THR A 194 -3.04 11.98 28.05
N SER A 195 -3.51 12.39 26.87
CA SER A 195 -3.17 13.70 26.29
C SER A 195 -3.66 14.87 27.15
N ARG A 196 -4.88 14.77 27.70
CA ARG A 196 -5.44 15.78 28.63
C ARG A 196 -4.62 15.89 29.92
N ASN A 197 -4.26 14.77 30.51
CA ASN A 197 -3.48 14.76 31.75
C ASN A 197 -2.07 15.33 31.57
N LYS A 198 -1.44 15.13 30.41
CA LYS A 198 -0.14 15.73 30.12
C LYS A 198 -0.23 17.24 29.89
N ALA A 199 -1.29 17.73 29.24
CA ALA A 199 -1.51 19.17 29.04
C ALA A 199 -1.73 19.92 30.36
N LEU A 200 -2.39 19.29 31.35
CA LEU A 200 -2.60 19.86 32.68
C LEU A 200 -1.32 19.94 33.53
N ASN A 201 -0.33 19.08 33.25
CA ASN A 201 0.94 19.01 33.99
C ASN A 201 2.07 19.85 33.37
N VAL A 202 1.81 20.58 32.28
CA VAL A 202 2.78 21.56 31.75
C VAL A 202 2.55 22.89 32.46
N THR A 203 3.36 23.17 33.49
CA THR A 203 3.43 24.51 34.09
C THR A 203 3.84 25.50 33.00
N PRO A 204 3.07 26.57 32.74
CA PRO A 204 3.49 27.58 31.76
C PRO A 204 4.83 28.20 32.22
N PRO A 205 5.73 28.54 31.29
CA PRO A 205 6.97 29.20 31.67
C PRO A 205 6.64 30.52 32.36
N LEU A 206 7.23 30.72 33.54
CA LEU A 206 7.15 31.99 34.26
C LEU A 206 7.65 33.08 33.31
N ARG A 207 6.80 34.07 33.03
CA ARG A 207 7.21 35.29 32.33
C ARG A 207 8.31 35.94 33.18
N GLN A 208 9.51 36.03 32.62
CA GLN A 208 10.52 36.99 33.06
C GLN A 208 10.26 38.33 32.37
#